data_AF-A0A1D2N5T1-F1
#
_entry.id   AF-A0A1D2N5T1-F1
#
_cell.length_a   1.000
_cell.length_b   1.000
_cell.length_c   1.000
_cell.angle_alpha   90.00
_cell.angle_beta   90.00
_cell.angle_gamma   90.00
#
_symmetry.space_group_name_H-M   'P 1'
#
loop_
_entity.id
_entity.type
_entity.pdbx_description
1 polymer ?
#
loop_
_entity_poly.entity_id
_entity_poly.type
_entity_poly.pdbx_seq_one_letter_code
_entity_poly.pdbx_strand_id
1 'polypeptide(L)'
;MKSTKYLVAIFFMATLIVNHVNSANILVISFFSSKSHKLTYLPLIEELGKRGHNITMMTPVEPMKPMKNIKEILSMDLEKVFGDNRFDAFEQKEKGHTMNPSLMIELITEICEKSYEQQHVMDILNEKFDLVFLQPLFNDCILGLIYRLQVPLVLFTPTTVPSFIASKVGANFPSSITPNFMLGYEQEMNFYERFKNLAVDMMVEMYMSFLYEPKVEKIYRDKLGQDIPSVSELLANASIVLSNGHFSLSGPKPYFPDMIDVGGIHSRPAKPIPKDLEDFVSKGKDGFILFSMGSAIKGHMMPESKRKMILNVFSKLKQQVLWKWETETMPDLPKNVKLSKWLPQQDLLGHKDIKMFITHCGGGSTEESIYHGVPLVGVNIKYDILPSSIPMLGDQPQNAQSAKKHGFLVELSWNDLTEEALLGAIEEVLKNPVYRDNVKKLSVLFKDRPKDPLELGVYWVEYVLKHKGAPHLRSAGRKLNVLQYHSADVIAAYVAILVTTLYLTFALLRLICRKLFCRSKNANKSVANGKKKTI
;
A
#
# COMPACT_ATOMS: atom_id res chain seq x y z
N MET A 1 -13.34 43.69 -48.67
CA MET A 1 -14.27 43.46 -47.54
C MET A 1 -14.71 42.00 -47.33
N LYS A 2 -15.01 41.20 -48.38
CA LYS A 2 -15.40 39.78 -48.19
C LYS A 2 -14.26 38.88 -47.68
N SER A 3 -13.04 39.03 -48.23
CA SER A 3 -11.85 38.25 -47.83
C SER A 3 -11.47 38.41 -46.34
N THR A 4 -11.59 39.63 -45.80
CA THR A 4 -11.28 39.92 -44.39
C THR A 4 -12.22 39.20 -43.42
N LYS A 5 -13.49 39.01 -43.80
CA LYS A 5 -14.48 38.28 -42.96
C LYS A 5 -14.16 36.78 -42.89
N TYR A 6 -13.65 36.18 -43.96
CA TYR A 6 -13.23 34.78 -43.96
C TYR A 6 -11.96 34.57 -43.14
N LEU A 7 -10.99 35.48 -43.20
CA LEU A 7 -9.78 35.43 -42.37
C LEU A 7 -10.10 35.54 -40.87
N VAL A 8 -11.02 36.43 -40.48
CA VAL A 8 -11.46 36.55 -39.08
C VAL A 8 -12.22 35.30 -38.62
N ALA A 9 -13.07 34.71 -39.48
CA ALA A 9 -13.79 33.47 -39.16
C ALA A 9 -12.86 32.26 -39.04
N ILE A 10 -11.82 32.17 -39.90
CA ILE A 10 -10.78 31.14 -39.82
C ILE A 10 -9.94 31.34 -38.56
N PHE A 11 -9.60 32.58 -38.20
CA PHE A 11 -8.88 32.87 -36.96
C PHE A 11 -9.72 32.52 -35.73
N PHE A 12 -11.03 32.84 -35.73
CA PHE A 12 -11.96 32.44 -34.65
C PHE A 12 -12.13 30.93 -34.55
N MET A 13 -12.26 30.21 -35.68
CA MET A 13 -12.29 28.74 -35.69
C MET A 13 -10.94 28.14 -35.27
N ALA A 14 -9.81 28.73 -35.66
CA ALA A 14 -8.49 28.29 -35.24
C ALA A 14 -8.29 28.52 -33.73
N THR A 15 -8.79 29.62 -33.15
CA THR A 15 -8.80 29.85 -31.69
C THR A 15 -9.75 28.91 -30.94
N LEU A 16 -10.85 28.46 -31.57
CA LEU A 16 -11.74 27.44 -31.01
C LEU A 16 -11.15 26.01 -31.10
N ILE A 17 -10.18 25.79 -32.00
CA ILE A 17 -9.42 24.53 -32.15
C ILE A 17 -8.14 24.56 -31.31
N VAL A 18 -7.82 25.66 -30.63
CA VAL A 18 -6.87 25.61 -29.51
C VAL A 18 -7.55 24.80 -28.42
N ASN A 19 -7.29 23.48 -28.41
CA ASN A 19 -7.47 22.68 -27.23
C ASN A 19 -6.80 23.48 -26.11
N HIS A 20 -7.61 24.04 -25.19
CA HIS A 20 -7.10 24.58 -23.96
C HIS A 20 -6.39 23.41 -23.28
N VAL A 21 -5.07 23.30 -23.49
CA VAL A 21 -4.21 22.45 -22.70
C VAL A 21 -4.23 23.10 -21.34
N ASN A 22 -5.16 22.63 -20.50
CA ASN A 22 -5.32 23.14 -19.16
C ASN A 22 -4.13 22.62 -18.36
N SER A 23 -3.02 23.35 -18.44
CA SER A 23 -1.83 23.12 -17.64
C SER A 23 -2.19 23.40 -16.19
N ALA A 24 -2.05 22.39 -15.35
CA ALA A 24 -2.26 22.48 -13.91
C ALA A 24 -0.92 22.44 -13.20
N ASN A 25 -0.82 23.11 -12.06
CA ASN A 25 0.34 23.05 -11.17
C ASN A 25 0.06 21.97 -10.10
N ILE A 26 0.80 20.87 -10.16
CA ILE A 26 0.59 19.69 -9.31
C ILE A 26 1.74 19.58 -8.31
N LEU A 27 1.41 19.50 -7.02
CA LEU A 27 2.39 19.21 -5.97
C LEU A 27 2.38 17.71 -5.67
N VAL A 28 3.52 17.05 -5.80
CA VAL A 28 3.75 15.68 -5.31
C VAL A 28 4.63 15.81 -4.08
N ILE A 29 4.16 15.41 -2.90
CA ILE A 29 4.87 15.67 -1.64
C ILE A 29 4.97 14.42 -0.74
N SER A 30 6.16 14.20 -0.18
CA SER A 30 6.44 13.17 0.80
C SER A 30 7.62 13.57 1.70
N PHE A 31 7.53 13.27 2.99
CA PHE A 31 8.61 13.36 3.97
C PHE A 31 9.24 11.99 4.25
N PHE A 32 8.48 10.92 4.10
CA PHE A 32 8.95 9.55 4.26
C PHE A 32 8.66 8.72 3.00
N SER A 33 9.73 8.34 2.28
CA SER A 33 9.62 7.53 1.07
C SER A 33 10.92 6.79 0.81
N SER A 34 10.82 5.56 0.32
CA SER A 34 11.95 4.84 -0.26
C SER A 34 12.09 5.18 -1.75
N LYS A 35 13.22 4.80 -2.35
CA LYS A 35 13.39 4.90 -3.81
C LYS A 35 12.36 4.06 -4.58
N SER A 36 11.99 2.88 -4.06
CA SER A 36 10.96 2.04 -4.70
C SER A 36 9.59 2.67 -4.69
N HIS A 37 9.17 3.31 -3.58
CA HIS A 37 7.91 4.07 -3.52
C HIS A 37 7.83 5.13 -4.62
N LYS A 38 8.89 5.95 -4.77
CA LYS A 38 8.98 6.96 -5.83
C LYS A 38 8.90 6.35 -7.23
N LEU A 39 9.61 5.26 -7.48
CA LEU A 39 9.61 4.58 -8.77
C LEU A 39 8.22 4.04 -9.17
N THR A 40 7.38 3.68 -8.20
CA THR A 40 6.03 3.18 -8.48
C THR A 40 5.17 4.24 -9.15
N TYR A 41 5.07 5.46 -8.60
CA TYR A 41 4.24 6.52 -9.19
C TYR A 41 4.96 7.40 -10.21
N LEU A 42 6.29 7.33 -10.32
CA LEU A 42 7.06 8.20 -11.21
C LEU A 42 6.56 8.19 -12.67
N PRO A 43 6.15 7.05 -13.28
CA PRO A 43 5.63 7.06 -14.65
C PRO A 43 4.37 7.90 -14.81
N LEU A 44 3.47 7.90 -13.81
CA LEU A 44 2.29 8.77 -13.79
C LEU A 44 2.69 10.25 -13.79
N ILE A 45 3.66 10.60 -12.95
CA ILE A 45 4.17 11.96 -12.84
C ILE A 45 4.87 12.39 -14.14
N GLU A 46 5.72 11.53 -14.72
CA GLU A 46 6.36 11.77 -16.02
C GLU A 46 5.33 12.00 -17.13
N GLU A 47 4.26 11.21 -17.15
CA GLU A 47 3.23 11.32 -18.19
C GLU A 47 2.39 12.58 -18.04
N LEU A 48 2.00 12.95 -16.81
CA LEU A 48 1.34 14.24 -16.54
C LEU A 48 2.22 15.42 -16.97
N GLY A 49 3.54 15.35 -16.71
CA GLY A 49 4.49 16.37 -17.15
C GLY A 49 4.58 16.49 -18.67
N LYS A 50 4.62 15.35 -19.39
CA LYS A 50 4.61 15.32 -20.86
C LYS A 50 3.33 15.90 -21.46
N ARG A 51 2.19 15.71 -20.80
CA ARG A 51 0.88 16.27 -21.18
C ARG A 51 0.73 17.76 -20.90
N GLY A 52 1.75 18.37 -20.31
CA GLY A 52 1.85 19.83 -20.15
C GLY A 52 1.51 20.35 -18.77
N HIS A 53 1.28 19.48 -17.77
CA HIS A 53 1.17 19.92 -16.37
C HIS A 53 2.54 20.31 -15.82
N ASN A 54 2.57 21.32 -14.95
CA ASN A 54 3.76 21.72 -14.20
C ASN A 54 3.78 20.96 -12.89
N ILE A 55 4.85 20.25 -12.59
CA ILE A 55 4.91 19.39 -11.40
C ILE A 55 6.05 19.86 -10.50
N THR A 56 5.73 20.10 -9.23
CA THR A 56 6.72 20.21 -8.16
C THR A 56 6.70 18.92 -7.37
N MET A 57 7.79 18.16 -7.38
CA MET A 57 7.92 16.90 -6.64
C MET A 57 8.92 17.06 -5.50
N MET A 58 8.41 17.11 -4.27
CA MET A 58 9.18 17.26 -3.04
C MET A 58 9.22 15.92 -2.29
N THR A 59 10.36 15.22 -2.31
CA THR A 59 10.49 13.87 -1.72
C THR A 59 11.84 13.69 -1.02
N PRO A 60 11.99 12.74 -0.09
CA PRO A 60 13.30 12.48 0.56
C PRO A 60 14.26 11.66 -0.33
N VAL A 61 13.91 11.45 -1.60
CA VAL A 61 14.70 10.67 -2.55
C VAL A 61 15.29 11.61 -3.59
N GLU A 62 16.61 11.53 -3.76
CA GLU A 62 17.34 12.37 -4.70
C GLU A 62 16.77 12.34 -6.13
N PRO A 63 16.88 13.45 -6.87
CA PRO A 63 16.55 13.50 -8.29
C PRO A 63 17.35 12.47 -9.09
N MET A 64 16.66 11.65 -9.89
CA MET A 64 17.33 10.59 -10.65
C MET A 64 17.83 11.07 -12.01
N LYS A 65 17.08 11.97 -12.64
CA LYS A 65 17.40 12.57 -13.95
C LYS A 65 16.57 13.85 -14.11
N PRO A 66 17.04 14.85 -14.86
CA PRO A 66 16.21 15.96 -15.27
C PRO A 66 15.00 15.48 -16.09
N MET A 67 13.83 16.05 -15.83
CA MET A 67 12.60 15.70 -16.53
C MET A 67 11.85 16.97 -16.96
N LYS A 68 11.23 16.92 -18.15
CA LYS A 68 10.50 18.06 -18.70
C LYS A 68 9.27 18.37 -17.83
N ASN A 69 9.07 19.64 -17.51
CA ASN A 69 7.96 20.15 -16.69
C ASN A 69 7.89 19.59 -15.25
N ILE A 70 8.99 19.02 -14.74
CA ILE A 70 9.06 18.48 -13.38
C ILE A 70 10.23 19.13 -12.65
N LYS A 71 9.92 19.88 -11.59
CA LYS A 71 10.86 20.43 -10.61
C LYS A 71 10.96 19.45 -9.44
N GLU A 72 12.13 18.84 -9.25
CA GLU A 72 12.37 17.98 -8.09
C GLU A 72 13.05 18.75 -6.96
N ILE A 73 12.53 18.60 -5.74
CA ILE A 73 13.06 19.19 -4.52
C ILE A 73 13.31 18.05 -3.53
N LEU A 74 14.52 18.00 -2.97
CA LEU A 74 14.80 17.07 -1.87
C LEU A 74 14.15 17.62 -0.60
N SER A 75 13.17 16.92 -0.03
CA SER A 75 12.55 17.35 1.24
C SER A 75 13.57 17.29 2.36
N MET A 76 14.20 16.13 2.53
CA MET A 76 15.29 15.87 3.47
C MET A 76 16.08 14.65 3.04
N ASP A 77 17.40 14.70 3.22
CA ASP A 77 18.26 13.52 3.13
C ASP A 77 18.14 12.70 4.43
N LEU A 78 17.28 11.68 4.42
CA LEU A 78 17.02 10.85 5.60
C LEU A 78 18.25 10.05 6.03
N GLU A 79 19.06 9.56 5.09
CA GLU A 79 20.26 8.77 5.41
C GLU A 79 21.29 9.66 6.12
N LYS A 80 21.52 10.87 5.61
CA LYS A 80 22.44 11.82 6.22
C LYS A 80 21.97 12.35 7.58
N VAL A 81 20.66 12.54 7.77
CA VAL A 81 20.11 13.10 9.02
C VAL A 81 20.01 12.08 10.14
N PHE A 82 19.70 10.82 9.84
CA PHE A 82 19.45 9.79 10.85
C PHE A 82 20.54 8.71 10.93
N GLY A 83 21.42 8.63 9.93
CA GLY A 83 22.48 7.62 9.83
C GLY A 83 21.97 6.26 9.34
N ASP A 84 22.85 5.53 8.65
CA ASP A 84 22.52 4.25 8.00
C ASP A 84 22.02 3.17 8.98
N ASN A 85 22.62 3.09 10.18
CA ASN A 85 22.30 2.05 11.17
C ASN A 85 20.87 2.13 11.69
N ARG A 86 20.22 3.31 11.65
CA ARG A 86 18.81 3.46 12.11
C ARG A 86 17.83 2.74 11.20
N PHE A 87 18.24 2.41 9.97
CA PHE A 87 17.42 1.71 8.98
C PHE A 87 17.98 0.32 8.61
N ASP A 88 19.01 -0.17 9.32
CA ASP A 88 19.63 -1.46 9.04
C ASP A 88 18.70 -2.62 9.47
N ALA A 89 18.07 -3.26 8.49
CA ALA A 89 17.20 -4.40 8.70
C ALA A 89 17.95 -5.65 9.22
N PHE A 90 19.23 -5.82 8.85
CA PHE A 90 20.05 -6.96 9.28
C PHE A 90 20.48 -6.80 10.73
N GLU A 91 21.01 -5.64 11.11
CA GLU A 91 21.43 -5.37 12.50
C GLU A 91 20.26 -5.50 13.47
N GLN A 92 19.09 -4.93 13.12
CA GLN A 92 17.89 -5.09 13.95
C GLN A 92 17.48 -6.56 14.10
N LYS A 93 17.61 -7.35 13.03
CA LYS A 93 17.30 -8.78 13.08
C LYS A 93 18.30 -9.56 13.95
N GLU A 94 19.60 -9.29 13.82
CA GLU A 94 20.66 -9.99 14.58
C GLU A 94 20.62 -9.68 16.07
N LYS A 95 20.28 -8.44 16.45
CA LYS A 95 20.14 -8.04 17.86
C LYS A 95 18.92 -8.65 18.54
N GLY A 96 18.11 -9.43 17.82
CA GLY A 96 16.81 -9.90 18.32
C GLY A 96 15.86 -8.75 18.64
N HIS A 97 16.15 -7.53 18.14
CA HIS A 97 15.26 -6.40 18.26
C HIS A 97 14.04 -6.73 17.42
N THR A 98 12.97 -7.05 18.12
CA THR A 98 11.65 -6.96 17.51
C THR A 98 11.44 -5.49 17.14
N MET A 99 10.95 -5.25 15.93
CA MET A 99 10.69 -3.89 15.49
C MET A 99 9.70 -3.28 16.50
N ASN A 100 10.13 -2.25 17.24
CA ASN A 100 9.38 -1.61 18.32
C ASN A 100 8.52 -0.46 17.77
N PRO A 101 7.18 -0.49 17.86
CA PRO A 101 6.29 0.50 17.24
C PRO A 101 6.48 1.89 17.81
N SER A 102 6.94 1.98 19.05
CA SER A 102 7.30 3.26 19.65
C SER A 102 8.49 3.88 18.91
N LEU A 103 9.48 3.07 18.53
CA LEU A 103 10.65 3.54 17.77
C LEU A 103 10.27 4.02 16.36
N MET A 104 9.34 3.36 15.68
CA MET A 104 8.86 3.86 14.38
C MET A 104 8.02 5.13 14.51
N ILE A 105 7.15 5.22 15.52
CA ILE A 105 6.45 6.48 15.78
C ILE A 105 7.45 7.59 16.03
N GLU A 106 8.41 7.37 16.92
CA GLU A 106 9.47 8.35 17.25
C GLU A 106 10.21 8.78 15.99
N LEU A 107 10.64 7.82 15.16
CA LEU A 107 11.33 8.10 13.91
C LEU A 107 10.46 8.92 12.95
N ILE A 108 9.21 8.52 12.70
CA ILE A 108 8.30 9.24 11.79
C ILE A 108 7.96 10.63 12.34
N THR A 109 7.76 10.78 13.65
CA THR A 109 7.54 12.08 14.27
C THR A 109 8.77 12.98 14.18
N GLU A 110 9.97 12.44 14.39
CA GLU A 110 11.23 13.18 14.27
C GLU A 110 11.48 13.61 12.81
N ILE A 111 11.23 12.72 11.85
CA ILE A 111 11.26 13.06 10.40
C ILE A 111 10.30 14.20 10.11
N CYS A 112 9.09 14.15 10.67
CA CYS A 112 8.11 15.18 10.46
C CYS A 112 8.55 16.54 11.03
N GLU A 113 8.97 16.58 12.30
CA GLU A 113 9.41 17.80 12.97
C GLU A 113 10.57 18.46 12.22
N LYS A 114 11.60 17.69 11.88
CA LYS A 114 12.76 18.21 11.13
C LYS A 114 12.41 18.61 9.71
N SER A 115 11.42 17.98 9.07
CA SER A 115 10.95 18.37 7.73
C SER A 115 10.29 19.76 7.78
N TYR A 116 9.50 20.04 8.82
CA TYR A 116 8.93 21.37 9.04
C TYR A 116 9.97 22.46 9.38
N GLU A 117 11.16 22.07 9.85
CA GLU A 117 12.28 23.00 10.08
C GLU A 117 13.01 23.40 8.80
N GLN A 118 12.79 22.67 7.71
CA GLN A 118 13.38 23.01 6.42
C GLN A 118 12.64 24.19 5.79
N GLN A 119 13.34 25.29 5.53
CA GLN A 119 12.72 26.50 4.97
C GLN A 119 12.02 26.21 3.63
N HIS A 120 12.64 25.44 2.74
CA HIS A 120 12.06 25.12 1.43
C HIS A 120 10.80 24.26 1.51
N VAL A 121 10.58 23.53 2.62
CA VAL A 121 9.32 22.80 2.86
C VAL A 121 8.21 23.79 3.19
N MET A 122 8.50 24.80 4.03
CA MET A 122 7.52 25.84 4.39
C MET A 122 7.25 26.79 3.22
N ASP A 123 8.24 27.04 2.37
CA ASP A 123 8.10 27.91 1.20
C ASP A 123 7.07 27.39 0.19
N ILE A 124 6.69 26.10 0.26
CA ILE A 124 5.65 25.52 -0.60
C ILE A 124 4.29 26.20 -0.42
N LEU A 125 4.03 26.79 0.76
CA LEU A 125 2.82 27.54 1.05
C LEU A 125 2.75 28.87 0.29
N ASN A 126 3.88 29.35 -0.22
CA ASN A 126 3.96 30.56 -1.06
C ASN A 126 3.75 30.25 -2.54
N GLU A 127 3.80 28.99 -2.95
CA GLU A 127 3.52 28.54 -4.31
C GLU A 127 2.01 28.28 -4.51
N LYS A 128 1.54 28.34 -5.77
CA LYS A 128 0.14 28.05 -6.12
C LYS A 128 0.03 26.69 -6.80
N PHE A 129 -0.87 25.85 -6.29
CA PHE A 129 -1.16 24.54 -6.83
C PHE A 129 -2.64 24.41 -7.16
N ASP A 130 -2.95 23.48 -8.06
CA ASP A 130 -4.32 23.11 -8.45
C ASP A 130 -4.71 21.73 -7.88
N LEU A 131 -3.72 20.91 -7.49
CA LEU A 131 -3.89 19.56 -6.94
C LEU A 131 -2.66 19.16 -6.14
N VAL A 132 -2.87 18.41 -5.05
CA VAL A 132 -1.81 17.73 -4.31
C VAL A 132 -1.94 16.23 -4.45
N PHE A 133 -0.81 15.58 -4.66
CA PHE A 133 -0.63 14.15 -4.68
C PHE A 133 0.20 13.73 -3.45
N LEU A 134 -0.36 12.85 -2.62
CA LEU A 134 0.25 12.39 -1.38
C LEU A 134 0.30 10.86 -1.35
N GLN A 135 1.44 10.30 -0.98
CA GLN A 135 1.50 8.90 -0.58
C GLN A 135 1.09 8.77 0.90
N PRO A 136 0.00 8.07 1.27
CA PRO A 136 -0.52 8.10 2.65
C PRO A 136 0.17 7.09 3.59
N LEU A 137 1.33 6.55 3.25
CA LEU A 137 2.07 5.63 4.13
C LEU A 137 3.02 6.44 5.01
N PHE A 138 2.60 6.74 6.25
CA PHE A 138 3.36 7.50 7.26
C PHE A 138 3.75 8.93 6.86
N ASN A 139 2.94 9.58 6.02
CA ASN A 139 3.14 10.97 5.60
C ASN A 139 2.00 11.89 6.05
N ASP A 140 1.17 11.43 6.99
CA ASP A 140 -0.03 12.10 7.48
C ASP A 140 0.25 13.49 8.05
N CYS A 141 1.47 13.73 8.53
CA CYS A 141 1.82 15.03 9.05
C CYS A 141 1.92 16.12 7.97
N ILE A 142 1.98 15.77 6.68
CA ILE A 142 1.89 16.71 5.54
C ILE A 142 0.46 17.22 5.34
N LEU A 143 -0.57 16.53 5.88
CA LEU A 143 -1.96 16.93 5.71
C LEU A 143 -2.24 18.34 6.22
N GLY A 144 -1.49 18.83 7.21
CA GLY A 144 -1.55 20.22 7.65
C GLY A 144 -1.16 21.23 6.55
N LEU A 145 -0.06 20.98 5.82
CA LEU A 145 0.32 21.81 4.66
C LEU A 145 -0.76 21.78 3.58
N ILE A 146 -1.30 20.58 3.29
CA ILE A 146 -2.34 20.38 2.28
C ILE A 146 -3.61 21.15 2.64
N TYR A 147 -4.00 21.13 3.92
CA TYR A 147 -5.12 21.92 4.41
C TYR A 147 -4.88 23.43 4.18
N ARG A 148 -3.66 23.93 4.39
CA ARG A 148 -3.35 25.35 4.12
C ARG A 148 -3.40 25.70 2.64
N LEU A 149 -3.05 24.77 1.75
CA LEU A 149 -3.10 24.97 0.29
C LEU A 149 -4.53 25.01 -0.27
N GLN A 150 -5.51 24.41 0.42
CA GLN A 150 -6.94 24.42 0.02
C GLN A 150 -7.20 23.87 -1.40
N VAL A 151 -6.51 22.79 -1.76
CA VAL A 151 -6.61 22.13 -3.09
C VAL A 151 -7.05 20.67 -2.99
N PRO A 152 -7.63 20.10 -4.07
CA PRO A 152 -7.93 18.68 -4.14
C PRO A 152 -6.74 17.78 -3.80
N LEU A 153 -6.99 16.79 -2.94
CA LEU A 153 -6.01 15.77 -2.56
C LEU A 153 -6.25 14.47 -3.34
N VAL A 154 -5.21 13.95 -3.98
CA VAL A 154 -5.14 12.59 -4.54
C VAL A 154 -4.21 11.76 -3.70
N LEU A 155 -4.67 10.61 -3.22
CA LEU A 155 -3.82 9.66 -2.52
C LEU A 155 -3.26 8.63 -3.49
N PHE A 156 -2.01 8.22 -3.31
CA PHE A 156 -1.41 7.11 -4.04
C PHE A 156 -0.74 6.11 -3.11
N THR A 157 -1.24 4.87 -3.10
CA THR A 157 -0.61 3.79 -2.33
C THR A 157 0.32 2.99 -3.25
N PRO A 158 1.63 2.84 -2.94
CA PRO A 158 2.55 2.04 -3.74
C PRO A 158 2.31 0.52 -3.62
N THR A 159 1.36 0.14 -2.77
CA THR A 159 0.85 -1.21 -2.55
C THR A 159 -0.68 -1.20 -2.75
N THR A 160 -1.32 -2.36 -2.59
CA THR A 160 -2.79 -2.41 -2.45
C THR A 160 -3.26 -1.54 -1.28
N VAL A 161 -4.45 -0.93 -1.39
CA VAL A 161 -4.94 -0.01 -0.35
C VAL A 161 -5.01 -0.72 1.02
N PRO A 162 -4.31 -0.20 2.04
CA PRO A 162 -4.41 -0.72 3.40
C PRO A 162 -5.78 -0.43 4.03
N SER A 163 -6.27 -1.33 4.88
CA SER A 163 -7.57 -1.18 5.55
C SER A 163 -7.70 0.12 6.35
N PHE A 164 -6.63 0.55 7.04
CA PHE A 164 -6.60 1.79 7.83
C PHE A 164 -6.64 3.07 6.99
N ILE A 165 -6.34 3.00 5.67
CA ILE A 165 -6.55 4.11 4.74
C ILE A 165 -7.96 4.03 4.14
N ALA A 166 -8.38 2.83 3.78
CA ALA A 166 -9.69 2.57 3.19
C ALA A 166 -10.82 3.02 4.13
N SER A 167 -10.70 2.73 5.43
CA SER A 167 -11.67 3.14 6.46
C SER A 167 -11.89 4.66 6.49
N LYS A 168 -10.81 5.45 6.38
CA LYS A 168 -10.87 6.93 6.39
C LYS A 168 -11.56 7.51 5.16
N VAL A 169 -11.46 6.83 4.01
CA VAL A 169 -12.19 7.21 2.78
C VAL A 169 -13.55 6.52 2.66
N GLY A 170 -14.03 5.90 3.74
CA GLY A 170 -15.36 5.32 3.88
C GLY A 170 -15.48 3.89 3.37
N ALA A 171 -14.42 3.31 2.81
CA ALA A 171 -14.33 1.92 2.36
C ALA A 171 -13.85 1.01 3.49
N ASN A 172 -14.76 0.51 4.33
CA ASN A 172 -14.38 -0.49 5.33
C ASN A 172 -14.34 -1.88 4.67
N PHE A 173 -13.14 -2.40 4.48
CA PHE A 173 -12.94 -3.76 3.98
C PHE A 173 -13.31 -4.78 5.06
N PRO A 174 -14.15 -5.79 4.75
CA PRO A 174 -14.50 -6.79 5.75
C PRO A 174 -13.29 -7.66 6.10
N SER A 175 -12.86 -7.64 7.37
CA SER A 175 -11.77 -8.49 7.88
C SER A 175 -12.05 -10.00 7.77
N SER A 176 -13.28 -10.40 7.44
CA SER A 176 -13.64 -11.79 7.21
C SER A 176 -13.16 -12.34 5.86
N ILE A 177 -12.88 -11.45 4.89
CA ILE A 177 -12.45 -11.82 3.52
C ILE A 177 -11.21 -11.06 3.05
N THR A 178 -10.87 -9.93 3.70
CA THR A 178 -9.68 -9.14 3.37
C THR A 178 -8.59 -9.45 4.39
N PRO A 179 -7.57 -10.23 4.01
CA PRO A 179 -6.47 -10.51 4.90
C PRO A 179 -5.66 -9.24 5.16
N ASN A 180 -5.26 -9.06 6.40
CA ASN A 180 -4.34 -8.04 6.79
C ASN A 180 -2.96 -8.37 6.20
N PHE A 181 -2.33 -7.38 5.56
CA PHE A 181 -1.06 -7.54 4.84
C PHE A 181 0.13 -7.97 5.70
N MET A 182 -0.03 -8.07 7.02
CA MET A 182 1.03 -8.45 7.95
C MET A 182 0.94 -9.93 8.36
N LEU A 183 -0.18 -10.60 8.08
CA LEU A 183 -0.40 -11.98 8.50
C LEU A 183 -0.05 -13.02 7.43
N GLY A 184 0.11 -12.61 6.17
CA GLY A 184 0.36 -13.55 5.08
C GLY A 184 -0.83 -14.48 4.82
N TYR A 185 -2.03 -14.06 5.20
CA TYR A 185 -3.26 -14.83 4.96
C TYR A 185 -3.83 -14.56 3.57
N GLU A 186 -4.76 -15.43 3.19
CA GLU A 186 -5.48 -15.37 1.93
C GLU A 186 -6.92 -14.95 2.15
N GLN A 187 -7.70 -14.78 1.07
CA GLN A 187 -9.11 -14.43 1.24
C GLN A 187 -9.96 -15.58 1.83
N GLU A 188 -9.59 -16.82 1.51
CA GLU A 188 -10.23 -18.02 2.05
C GLU A 188 -9.62 -18.40 3.40
N MET A 189 -10.02 -17.67 4.44
CA MET A 189 -9.57 -17.91 5.81
C MET A 189 -10.52 -18.85 6.56
N ASN A 190 -9.95 -19.81 7.30
CA ASN A 190 -10.70 -20.57 8.30
C ASN A 190 -11.09 -19.67 9.50
N PHE A 191 -11.87 -20.20 10.45
CA PHE A 191 -12.33 -19.41 11.60
C PHE A 191 -11.17 -18.82 12.42
N TYR A 192 -10.12 -19.60 12.68
CA TYR A 192 -8.99 -19.15 13.51
C TYR A 192 -8.15 -18.08 12.80
N GLU A 193 -7.95 -18.21 11.49
CA GLU A 193 -7.32 -17.18 10.67
C GLU A 193 -8.14 -15.90 10.66
N ARG A 194 -9.48 -15.98 10.45
CA ARG A 194 -10.37 -14.81 10.54
C ARG A 194 -10.34 -14.15 11.92
N PHE A 195 -10.31 -14.95 12.99
CA PHE A 195 -10.23 -14.45 14.36
C PHE A 195 -8.95 -13.64 14.58
N LYS A 196 -7.79 -14.16 14.17
CA LYS A 196 -6.52 -13.43 14.24
C LYS A 196 -6.52 -12.21 13.32
N ASN A 197 -7.04 -12.35 12.11
CA ASN A 197 -7.09 -11.28 11.13
C ASN A 197 -7.83 -10.07 11.66
N LEU A 198 -9.03 -10.29 12.21
CA LEU A 198 -9.81 -9.25 12.87
C LEU A 198 -9.07 -8.64 14.07
N ALA A 199 -8.45 -9.47 14.92
CA ALA A 199 -7.69 -8.98 16.06
C ALA A 199 -6.54 -8.06 15.63
N VAL A 200 -5.82 -8.40 14.56
CA VAL A 200 -4.74 -7.59 14.03
C VAL A 200 -5.24 -6.31 13.36
N ASP A 201 -6.30 -6.38 12.55
CA ASP A 201 -6.92 -5.18 11.98
C ASP A 201 -7.32 -4.18 13.08
N MET A 202 -7.94 -4.67 14.16
CA MET A 202 -8.30 -3.84 15.30
C MET A 202 -7.08 -3.25 16.00
N MET A 203 -6.01 -4.04 16.19
CA MET A 203 -4.77 -3.54 16.80
C MET A 203 -4.12 -2.43 15.96
N VAL A 204 -4.11 -2.56 14.63
CA VAL A 204 -3.59 -1.52 13.73
C VAL A 204 -4.43 -0.26 13.80
N GLU A 205 -5.75 -0.38 13.72
CA GLU A 205 -6.64 0.78 13.76
C GLU A 205 -6.51 1.52 15.10
N MET A 206 -6.40 0.79 16.22
CA MET A 206 -6.13 1.37 17.53
C MET A 206 -4.75 2.05 17.59
N TYR A 207 -3.71 1.40 17.05
CA TYR A 207 -2.36 1.95 17.01
C TYR A 207 -2.32 3.26 16.21
N MET A 208 -2.94 3.28 15.03
CA MET A 208 -3.03 4.47 14.18
C MET A 208 -3.83 5.57 14.88
N SER A 209 -5.05 5.27 15.34
CA SER A 209 -5.98 6.27 15.88
C SER A 209 -5.57 6.85 17.24
N PHE A 210 -4.95 6.05 18.12
CA PHE A 210 -4.67 6.46 19.51
C PHE A 210 -3.21 6.79 19.79
N LEU A 211 -2.25 6.29 18.99
CA LEU A 211 -0.82 6.52 19.24
C LEU A 211 -0.14 7.35 18.14
N TYR A 212 -0.40 7.05 16.88
CA TYR A 212 0.25 7.71 15.74
C TYR A 212 -0.42 9.04 15.37
N GLU A 213 -1.71 9.02 15.02
CA GLU A 213 -2.47 10.17 14.54
C GLU A 213 -2.36 11.36 15.52
N PRO A 214 -2.63 11.23 16.84
CA PRO A 214 -2.58 12.37 17.76
C PRO A 214 -1.22 13.07 17.82
N LYS A 215 -0.11 12.32 17.63
CA LYS A 215 1.24 12.90 17.63
C LYS A 215 1.50 13.71 16.37
N VAL A 216 1.17 13.18 15.19
CA VAL A 216 1.33 13.93 13.94
C VAL A 216 0.40 15.13 13.87
N GLU A 217 -0.82 15.01 14.42
CA GLU A 217 -1.76 16.11 14.56
C GLU A 217 -1.19 17.26 15.38
N LYS A 218 -0.61 16.94 16.53
CA LYS A 218 0.06 17.93 17.37
C LYS A 218 1.17 18.65 16.60
N ILE A 219 2.02 17.91 15.88
CA ILE A 219 3.15 18.50 15.13
C ILE A 219 2.66 19.51 14.10
N TYR A 220 1.72 19.15 13.22
CA TYR A 220 1.27 20.11 12.21
C TYR A 220 0.46 21.27 12.80
N ARG A 221 -0.30 21.05 13.88
CA ARG A 221 -1.04 22.14 14.55
C ARG A 221 -0.10 23.13 15.22
N ASP A 222 0.97 22.65 15.84
CA ASP A 222 1.99 23.51 16.46
C ASP A 222 2.77 24.34 15.43
N LYS A 223 3.02 23.77 14.23
CA LYS A 223 3.77 24.44 13.17
C LYS A 223 2.91 25.36 12.29
N LEU A 224 1.64 25.02 12.05
CA LEU A 224 0.80 25.70 11.06
C LEU A 224 -0.44 26.37 11.64
N GLY A 225 -0.87 26.04 12.86
CA GLY A 225 -2.04 26.62 13.54
C GLY A 225 -3.01 25.56 14.06
N GLN A 226 -3.70 25.88 15.16
CA GLN A 226 -4.53 24.94 15.92
C GLN A 226 -5.93 24.68 15.30
N ASP A 227 -6.32 25.45 14.28
CA ASP A 227 -7.59 25.30 13.55
C ASP A 227 -7.62 24.11 12.57
N ILE A 228 -6.47 23.45 12.34
CA ILE A 228 -6.38 22.36 11.38
C ILE A 228 -7.14 21.12 11.90
N PRO A 229 -8.04 20.53 11.09
CA PRO A 229 -8.80 19.32 11.45
C PRO A 229 -7.94 18.11 11.81
N SER A 230 -8.57 17.02 12.25
CA SER A 230 -7.89 15.74 12.52
C SER A 230 -7.36 15.07 11.24
N VAL A 231 -6.41 14.13 11.38
CA VAL A 231 -5.92 13.31 10.27
C VAL A 231 -7.08 12.59 9.58
N SER A 232 -7.98 12.00 10.38
CA SER A 232 -9.15 11.28 9.90
C SER A 232 -10.06 12.18 9.04
N GLU A 233 -10.31 13.43 9.43
CA GLU A 233 -11.12 14.38 8.65
C GLU A 233 -10.43 14.82 7.35
N LEU A 234 -9.11 15.05 7.39
CA LEU A 234 -8.33 15.46 6.22
C LEU A 234 -8.26 14.35 5.17
N LEU A 235 -8.04 13.09 5.59
CA LEU A 235 -8.08 11.93 4.70
C LEU A 235 -9.48 11.64 4.17
N ALA A 236 -10.53 11.82 4.98
CA ALA A 236 -11.92 11.71 4.54
C ALA A 236 -12.29 12.73 3.45
N ASN A 237 -11.52 13.81 3.29
CA ASN A 237 -11.71 14.79 2.21
C ASN A 237 -10.92 14.47 0.93
N ALA A 238 -10.14 13.38 0.88
CA ALA A 238 -9.40 12.97 -0.32
C ALA A 238 -10.35 12.77 -1.51
N SER A 239 -9.94 13.23 -2.69
CA SER A 239 -10.75 13.18 -3.92
C SER A 239 -10.84 11.77 -4.47
N ILE A 240 -9.70 11.10 -4.60
CA ILE A 240 -9.58 9.68 -5.01
C ILE A 240 -8.37 9.04 -4.33
N VAL A 241 -8.35 7.71 -4.33
CA VAL A 241 -7.20 6.87 -3.97
C VAL A 241 -6.79 6.06 -5.20
N LEU A 242 -5.59 6.30 -5.69
CA LEU A 242 -4.92 5.44 -6.67
C LEU A 242 -4.13 4.37 -5.92
N SER A 243 -4.25 3.12 -6.34
CA SER A 243 -3.56 2.01 -5.69
C SER A 243 -2.71 1.22 -6.66
N ASN A 244 -1.45 0.99 -6.35
CA ASN A 244 -0.63 0.03 -7.06
C ASN A 244 -0.89 -1.40 -6.53
N GLY A 245 -2.17 -1.78 -6.49
CA GLY A 245 -2.63 -3.13 -6.20
C GLY A 245 -3.33 -3.74 -7.41
N HIS A 246 -3.39 -5.07 -7.44
CA HIS A 246 -4.13 -5.80 -8.46
C HIS A 246 -4.84 -7.01 -7.86
N PHE A 247 -6.11 -7.20 -8.23
CA PHE A 247 -6.94 -8.29 -7.71
C PHE A 247 -6.37 -9.68 -8.02
N SER A 248 -5.55 -9.84 -9.08
CA SER A 248 -4.91 -11.13 -9.37
C SER A 248 -3.83 -11.53 -8.36
N LEU A 249 -3.38 -10.60 -7.51
CA LEU A 249 -2.36 -10.85 -6.49
C LEU A 249 -2.93 -10.73 -5.07
N SER A 250 -3.65 -9.64 -4.79
CA SER A 250 -4.20 -9.36 -3.46
C SER A 250 -5.66 -9.80 -3.28
N GLY A 251 -6.26 -10.41 -4.32
CA GLY A 251 -7.66 -10.78 -4.35
C GLY A 251 -8.62 -9.60 -4.56
N PRO A 252 -9.90 -9.86 -4.88
CA PRO A 252 -10.95 -8.85 -5.04
C PRO A 252 -11.26 -8.07 -3.74
N LYS A 253 -11.53 -6.76 -3.86
CA LYS A 253 -11.91 -5.88 -2.74
C LYS A 253 -13.15 -5.04 -3.09
N PRO A 254 -13.99 -4.66 -2.11
CA PRO A 254 -15.16 -3.83 -2.34
C PRO A 254 -14.79 -2.34 -2.42
N TYR A 255 -14.31 -1.90 -3.57
CA TYR A 255 -13.94 -0.51 -3.80
C TYR A 255 -15.15 0.37 -4.14
N PHE A 256 -15.12 1.62 -3.65
CA PHE A 256 -15.97 2.69 -4.15
C PHE A 256 -15.41 3.29 -5.44
N PRO A 257 -16.21 4.06 -6.22
CA PRO A 257 -15.75 4.67 -7.48
C PRO A 257 -14.54 5.62 -7.36
N ASP A 258 -14.27 6.13 -6.16
CA ASP A 258 -13.12 6.98 -5.83
C ASP A 258 -11.85 6.19 -5.46
N MET A 259 -11.88 4.86 -5.52
CA MET A 259 -10.72 3.97 -5.30
C MET A 259 -10.41 3.21 -6.59
N ILE A 260 -9.24 3.48 -7.16
CA ILE A 260 -8.86 3.01 -8.49
C ILE A 260 -7.55 2.23 -8.40
N ASP A 261 -7.62 0.94 -8.72
CA ASP A 261 -6.44 0.09 -8.89
C ASP A 261 -5.75 0.39 -10.22
N VAL A 262 -4.49 0.79 -10.11
CA VAL A 262 -3.52 0.98 -11.19
C VAL A 262 -2.31 0.05 -11.00
N GLY A 263 -2.50 -1.15 -10.43
CA GLY A 263 -1.40 -2.09 -10.13
C GLY A 263 -0.49 -2.39 -11.31
N GLY A 264 0.83 -2.35 -11.09
CA GLY A 264 1.83 -2.46 -12.15
C GLY A 264 1.99 -1.22 -13.02
N ILE A 265 1.57 -0.03 -12.56
CA ILE A 265 1.73 1.24 -13.31
C ILE A 265 3.20 1.55 -13.65
N HIS A 266 4.15 1.01 -12.88
CA HIS A 266 5.58 1.08 -13.18
C HIS A 266 6.12 0.00 -14.11
N SER A 267 5.33 -1.03 -14.39
CA SER A 267 5.73 -2.13 -15.26
C SER A 267 5.57 -1.75 -16.73
N ARG A 268 6.55 -2.12 -17.55
CA ARG A 268 6.57 -1.77 -18.97
C ARG A 268 7.28 -2.85 -19.80
N PRO A 269 7.11 -2.85 -21.13
CA PRO A 269 7.94 -3.66 -22.00
C PRO A 269 9.44 -3.37 -21.78
N ALA A 270 10.25 -4.42 -21.86
CA ALA A 270 11.70 -4.31 -21.72
C ALA A 270 12.29 -3.50 -22.88
N LYS A 271 13.24 -2.64 -22.52
CA LYS A 271 14.13 -1.92 -23.44
C LYS A 271 15.48 -2.67 -23.50
N PRO A 272 16.31 -2.39 -24.51
CA PRO A 272 17.67 -2.93 -24.55
C PRO A 272 18.44 -2.59 -23.27
N ILE A 273 19.11 -3.59 -22.68
CA ILE A 273 19.98 -3.39 -21.51
C ILE A 273 21.32 -2.78 -21.93
N PRO A 274 22.04 -2.10 -21.00
CA PRO A 274 23.39 -1.61 -21.25
C PRO A 274 24.34 -2.70 -21.77
N LYS A 275 25.21 -2.32 -22.71
CA LYS A 275 26.11 -3.26 -23.39
C LYS A 275 26.98 -4.07 -22.44
N ASP A 276 27.44 -3.47 -21.35
CA ASP A 276 28.27 -4.15 -20.36
C ASP A 276 27.50 -5.24 -19.56
N LEU A 277 26.18 -5.11 -19.43
CA LEU A 277 25.31 -6.15 -18.87
C LEU A 277 24.99 -7.21 -19.92
N GLU A 278 24.68 -6.79 -21.15
CA GLU A 278 24.45 -7.69 -22.29
C GLU A 278 25.65 -8.62 -22.53
N ASP A 279 26.85 -8.05 -22.60
CA ASP A 279 28.11 -8.79 -22.80
C ASP A 279 28.38 -9.76 -21.65
N PHE A 280 27.90 -9.47 -20.44
CA PHE A 280 28.04 -10.35 -19.28
C PHE A 280 27.05 -11.51 -19.33
N VAL A 281 25.75 -11.23 -19.51
CA VAL A 281 24.72 -12.28 -19.53
C VAL A 281 24.86 -13.19 -20.76
N SER A 282 25.32 -12.66 -21.90
CA SER A 282 25.54 -13.41 -23.13
C SER A 282 26.72 -14.38 -23.09
N LYS A 283 27.65 -14.23 -22.13
CA LYS A 283 28.76 -15.20 -21.95
C LYS A 283 28.29 -16.54 -21.41
N GLY A 284 27.18 -16.57 -20.68
CA GLY A 284 26.61 -17.78 -20.10
C GLY A 284 25.69 -18.51 -21.08
N LYS A 285 25.89 -19.81 -21.28
CA LYS A 285 24.99 -20.64 -22.12
C LYS A 285 23.70 -21.03 -21.39
N ASP A 286 23.73 -21.03 -20.05
CA ASP A 286 22.63 -21.47 -19.20
C ASP A 286 21.69 -20.33 -18.77
N GLY A 287 21.84 -19.14 -19.37
CA GLY A 287 21.15 -17.91 -19.01
C GLY A 287 21.65 -17.28 -17.71
N PHE A 288 20.83 -16.40 -17.12
CA PHE A 288 21.21 -15.64 -15.94
C PHE A 288 20.12 -15.54 -14.88
N ILE A 289 20.56 -15.20 -13.66
CA ILE A 289 19.75 -14.99 -12.47
C ILE A 289 19.94 -13.54 -12.02
N LEU A 290 18.84 -12.89 -11.64
CA LEU A 290 18.87 -11.59 -10.98
C LEU A 290 18.81 -11.79 -9.46
N PHE A 291 19.61 -11.07 -8.69
CA PHE A 291 19.55 -11.02 -7.22
C PHE A 291 19.45 -9.58 -6.73
N SER A 292 18.40 -9.27 -5.96
CA SER A 292 18.19 -7.93 -5.38
C SER A 292 17.32 -7.97 -4.12
N MET A 293 17.82 -7.36 -3.04
CA MET A 293 17.08 -7.20 -1.77
C MET A 293 16.26 -5.90 -1.70
N GLY A 294 16.06 -5.22 -2.83
CA GLY A 294 15.28 -3.98 -2.90
C GLY A 294 16.12 -2.71 -2.64
N SER A 295 15.44 -1.59 -2.39
CA SER A 295 16.09 -0.28 -2.17
C SER A 295 16.30 0.07 -0.70
N ALA A 296 15.48 -0.48 0.20
CA ALA A 296 15.52 -0.18 1.63
C ALA A 296 16.47 -1.11 2.39
N ILE A 297 16.50 -2.40 2.05
CA ILE A 297 17.49 -3.34 2.60
C ILE A 297 18.78 -3.19 1.78
N LYS A 298 19.78 -2.53 2.35
CA LYS A 298 21.06 -2.31 1.69
C LYS A 298 21.89 -3.59 1.75
N GLY A 299 22.26 -4.13 0.58
CA GLY A 299 23.03 -5.37 0.49
C GLY A 299 24.36 -5.29 1.23
N HIS A 300 25.05 -4.15 1.18
CA HIS A 300 26.36 -3.99 1.82
C HIS A 300 26.35 -4.07 3.36
N MET A 301 25.20 -3.95 4.00
CA MET A 301 25.03 -4.17 5.44
C MET A 301 24.84 -5.66 5.79
N MET A 302 24.80 -6.54 4.79
CA MET A 302 24.61 -7.97 4.99
C MET A 302 25.76 -8.58 5.83
N PRO A 303 25.43 -9.41 6.84
CA PRO A 303 26.43 -10.10 7.64
C PRO A 303 27.40 -10.90 6.75
N GLU A 304 28.69 -10.80 7.07
CA GLU A 304 29.75 -11.40 6.24
C GLU A 304 29.56 -12.91 6.05
N SER A 305 29.09 -13.61 7.08
CA SER A 305 28.78 -15.04 7.05
C SER A 305 27.71 -15.38 6.00
N LYS A 306 26.60 -14.63 5.96
CA LYS A 306 25.52 -14.79 4.98
C LYS A 306 25.99 -14.40 3.57
N ARG A 307 26.77 -13.32 3.44
CA ARG A 307 27.38 -12.91 2.17
C ARG A 307 28.26 -14.01 1.58
N LYS A 308 29.19 -14.56 2.38
CA LYS A 308 30.09 -15.64 1.96
C LYS A 308 29.33 -16.91 1.57
N MET A 309 28.33 -17.29 2.37
CA MET A 309 27.43 -18.42 2.08
C MET A 309 26.73 -18.25 0.71
N ILE A 310 26.19 -17.06 0.42
CA ILE A 310 25.54 -16.76 -0.87
C ILE A 310 26.53 -16.84 -2.03
N LEU A 311 27.74 -16.28 -1.87
CA LEU A 311 28.79 -16.35 -2.90
C LEU A 311 29.23 -17.79 -3.17
N ASN A 312 29.36 -18.61 -2.13
CA ASN A 312 29.69 -20.04 -2.27
C ASN A 312 28.64 -20.76 -3.11
N VAL A 313 27.35 -20.51 -2.87
CA VAL A 313 26.27 -21.06 -3.70
C VAL A 313 26.37 -20.53 -5.13
N PHE A 314 26.51 -19.22 -5.33
CA PHE A 314 26.59 -18.63 -6.68
C PHE A 314 27.78 -19.15 -7.49
N SER A 315 28.92 -19.39 -6.85
CA SER A 315 30.11 -19.96 -7.51
C SER A 315 29.89 -21.37 -8.10
N LYS A 316 28.91 -22.12 -7.57
CA LYS A 316 28.55 -23.47 -8.01
C LYS A 316 27.56 -23.47 -9.19
N LEU A 317 26.97 -22.31 -9.51
CA LEU A 317 25.95 -22.17 -10.55
C LEU A 317 26.57 -22.11 -11.95
N LYS A 318 25.85 -22.67 -12.93
CA LYS A 318 26.19 -22.53 -14.35
C LYS A 318 25.71 -21.20 -14.93
N GLN A 319 24.68 -20.61 -14.33
CA GLN A 319 24.12 -19.33 -14.71
C GLN A 319 25.06 -18.18 -14.34
N GLN A 320 24.97 -17.10 -15.12
CA GLN A 320 25.50 -15.81 -14.68
C GLN A 320 24.57 -15.22 -13.61
N VAL A 321 25.12 -14.45 -12.68
CA VAL A 321 24.36 -13.80 -11.61
C VAL A 321 24.61 -12.30 -11.65
N LEU A 322 23.55 -11.53 -11.85
CA LEU A 322 23.57 -10.08 -11.68
C LEU A 322 23.08 -9.75 -10.27
N TRP A 323 23.93 -9.10 -9.47
CA TRP A 323 23.64 -8.79 -8.08
C TRP A 323 23.61 -7.27 -7.88
N LYS A 324 22.45 -6.73 -7.49
CA LYS A 324 22.34 -5.34 -7.02
C LYS A 324 23.05 -5.17 -5.66
N TRP A 325 24.10 -4.36 -5.62
CA TRP A 325 24.98 -4.18 -4.46
C TRP A 325 25.54 -2.74 -4.42
N GLU A 326 25.50 -2.08 -3.26
CA GLU A 326 25.76 -0.63 -3.18
C GLU A 326 27.24 -0.23 -3.29
N THR A 327 28.18 -1.14 -3.04
CA THR A 327 29.63 -0.86 -3.19
C THR A 327 30.16 -1.36 -4.54
N GLU A 328 31.33 -0.85 -4.95
CA GLU A 328 31.93 -1.22 -6.25
C GLU A 328 32.64 -2.57 -6.23
N THR A 329 33.12 -2.97 -5.05
CA THR A 329 33.91 -4.18 -4.87
C THR A 329 33.38 -5.02 -3.73
N MET A 330 33.50 -6.33 -3.88
CA MET A 330 33.23 -7.32 -2.84
C MET A 330 34.37 -8.33 -2.83
N PRO A 331 34.96 -8.66 -1.66
CA PRO A 331 35.93 -9.73 -1.56
C PRO A 331 35.34 -11.07 -2.03
N ASP A 332 36.18 -11.90 -2.64
CA ASP A 332 35.83 -13.28 -3.04
C ASP A 332 34.75 -13.40 -4.12
N LEU A 333 34.56 -12.37 -4.96
CA LEU A 333 33.54 -12.36 -6.00
C LEU A 333 33.80 -13.43 -7.09
N PRO A 334 32.91 -14.41 -7.29
CA PRO A 334 33.06 -15.43 -8.33
C PRO A 334 32.98 -14.84 -9.75
N LYS A 335 33.64 -15.49 -10.71
CA LYS A 335 33.69 -15.02 -12.12
C LYS A 335 32.32 -14.93 -12.80
N ASN A 336 31.35 -15.73 -12.35
CA ASN A 336 29.99 -15.74 -12.86
C ASN A 336 29.06 -14.75 -12.13
N VAL A 337 29.59 -13.89 -11.25
CA VAL A 337 28.82 -12.87 -10.54
C VAL A 337 29.29 -11.48 -10.97
N LYS A 338 28.34 -10.60 -11.29
CA LYS A 338 28.62 -9.18 -11.56
C LYS A 338 27.75 -8.29 -10.67
N LEU A 339 28.41 -7.34 -10.02
CA LEU A 339 27.77 -6.36 -9.14
C LEU A 339 27.32 -5.13 -9.94
N SER A 340 26.25 -4.48 -9.47
CA SER A 340 25.89 -3.13 -9.90
C SER A 340 25.17 -2.39 -8.77
N LYS A 341 25.48 -1.09 -8.59
CA LYS A 341 24.78 -0.20 -7.65
C LYS A 341 23.30 -0.07 -7.98
N TRP A 342 22.99 -0.09 -9.28
CA TRP A 342 21.62 -0.02 -9.77
C TRP A 342 21.46 -0.81 -11.06
N LEU A 343 20.47 -1.71 -11.09
CA LEU A 343 20.19 -2.54 -12.26
C LEU A 343 18.92 -2.03 -12.96
N PRO A 344 18.86 -2.06 -14.31
CA PRO A 344 17.63 -1.84 -15.05
C PRO A 344 16.71 -3.07 -14.91
N GLN A 345 16.16 -3.27 -13.70
CA GLN A 345 15.46 -4.48 -13.28
C GLN A 345 14.35 -4.89 -14.26
N GLN A 346 13.51 -3.96 -14.69
CA GLN A 346 12.47 -4.20 -15.70
C GLN A 346 12.99 -4.79 -17.01
N ASP A 347 14.12 -4.26 -17.47
CA ASP A 347 14.71 -4.65 -18.75
C ASP A 347 15.39 -6.02 -18.65
N LEU A 348 16.00 -6.31 -17.49
CA LEU A 348 16.57 -7.62 -17.19
C LEU A 348 15.50 -8.71 -16.99
N LEU A 349 14.40 -8.39 -16.31
CA LEU A 349 13.28 -9.33 -16.12
C LEU A 349 12.59 -9.66 -17.44
N GLY A 350 12.52 -8.72 -18.38
CA GLY A 350 12.00 -8.99 -19.73
C GLY A 350 13.04 -9.54 -20.71
N HIS A 351 14.28 -9.77 -20.29
CA HIS A 351 15.33 -10.32 -21.15
C HIS A 351 15.09 -11.81 -21.45
N LYS A 352 15.34 -12.25 -22.68
CA LYS A 352 15.07 -13.64 -23.12
C LYS A 352 15.79 -14.73 -22.30
N ASP A 353 16.97 -14.41 -21.78
CA ASP A 353 17.86 -15.36 -21.08
C ASP A 353 17.70 -15.37 -19.56
N ILE A 354 16.79 -14.57 -19.00
CA ILE A 354 16.47 -14.61 -17.57
C ILE A 354 15.87 -15.97 -17.19
N LYS A 355 16.33 -16.52 -16.07
CA LYS A 355 15.81 -17.79 -15.53
C LYS A 355 14.91 -17.60 -14.32
N MET A 356 15.33 -16.75 -13.39
CA MET A 356 14.59 -16.45 -12.17
C MET A 356 15.05 -15.13 -11.57
N PHE A 357 14.30 -14.65 -10.58
CA PHE A 357 14.68 -13.53 -9.74
C PHE A 357 14.71 -13.94 -8.27
N ILE A 358 15.87 -13.83 -7.64
CA ILE A 358 16.04 -13.98 -6.20
C ILE A 358 15.83 -12.62 -5.53
N THR A 359 14.84 -12.53 -4.64
CA THR A 359 14.33 -11.25 -4.14
C THR A 359 13.89 -11.29 -2.68
N HIS A 360 13.83 -10.12 -2.05
CA HIS A 360 13.18 -9.89 -0.75
C HIS A 360 11.63 -9.82 -0.82
N CYS A 361 11.01 -10.06 -1.98
CA CYS A 361 9.55 -10.05 -2.18
C CYS A 361 8.85 -8.68 -2.02
N GLY A 362 9.55 -7.56 -2.25
CA GLY A 362 8.89 -6.24 -2.31
C GLY A 362 7.81 -6.16 -3.40
N GLY A 363 6.74 -5.39 -3.16
CA GLY A 363 5.56 -5.32 -4.05
C GLY A 363 5.90 -4.98 -5.48
N GLY A 364 6.64 -3.88 -5.70
CA GLY A 364 7.09 -3.47 -7.03
C GLY A 364 7.82 -4.59 -7.77
N SER A 365 8.87 -5.16 -7.17
CA SER A 365 9.63 -6.28 -7.74
C SER A 365 8.78 -7.52 -8.03
N THR A 366 7.77 -7.81 -7.20
CA THR A 366 6.86 -8.94 -7.40
C THR A 366 5.95 -8.71 -8.61
N GLU A 367 5.35 -7.52 -8.72
CA GLU A 367 4.52 -7.14 -9.87
C GLU A 367 5.32 -7.12 -11.17
N GLU A 368 6.55 -6.62 -11.13
CA GLU A 368 7.46 -6.62 -12.27
C GLU A 368 7.78 -8.04 -12.76
N SER A 369 7.94 -8.98 -11.83
CA SER A 369 8.19 -10.40 -12.14
C SER A 369 6.97 -11.08 -12.75
N ILE A 370 5.78 -10.76 -12.22
CA ILE A 370 4.50 -11.19 -12.80
C ILE A 370 4.35 -10.63 -14.20
N TYR A 371 4.61 -9.33 -14.40
CA TYR A 371 4.54 -8.69 -15.70
C TYR A 371 5.45 -9.37 -16.71
N HIS A 372 6.67 -9.75 -16.35
CA HIS A 372 7.59 -10.42 -17.29
C HIS A 372 7.51 -11.95 -17.30
N GLY A 373 6.69 -12.57 -16.44
CA GLY A 373 6.57 -14.02 -16.40
C GLY A 373 7.83 -14.72 -15.86
N VAL A 374 8.47 -14.15 -14.85
CA VAL A 374 9.73 -14.64 -14.24
C VAL A 374 9.44 -15.22 -12.84
N PRO A 375 9.81 -16.49 -12.57
CA PRO A 375 9.61 -17.10 -11.26
C PRO A 375 10.60 -16.58 -10.20
N LEU A 376 10.25 -16.78 -8.94
CA LEU A 376 10.95 -16.20 -7.79
C LEU A 376 11.60 -17.24 -6.87
N VAL A 377 12.72 -16.86 -6.27
CA VAL A 377 13.18 -17.38 -4.99
C VAL A 377 13.12 -16.23 -3.99
N GLY A 378 12.23 -16.33 -3.00
CA GLY A 378 12.00 -15.30 -2.01
C GLY A 378 12.87 -15.50 -0.77
N VAL A 379 13.73 -14.55 -0.43
CA VAL A 379 14.50 -14.56 0.82
C VAL A 379 13.89 -13.53 1.77
N ASN A 380 13.11 -14.02 2.75
CA ASN A 380 12.35 -13.16 3.65
C ASN A 380 13.06 -12.97 4.99
N ILE A 381 13.26 -11.71 5.36
CA ILE A 381 13.62 -11.32 6.72
C ILE A 381 12.31 -11.25 7.52
N LYS A 382 11.86 -12.37 8.08
CA LYS A 382 10.71 -12.41 8.99
C LYS A 382 11.15 -11.95 10.37
N TYR A 383 10.45 -11.01 10.98
CA TYR A 383 10.54 -10.77 12.42
C TYR A 383 9.50 -11.65 13.12
N ASP A 384 9.82 -12.18 14.30
CA ASP A 384 8.83 -12.94 15.06
C ASP A 384 7.65 -12.02 15.37
N ILE A 385 6.44 -12.48 15.03
CA ILE A 385 5.21 -11.71 15.17
C ILE A 385 4.87 -11.67 16.67
N LEU A 386 5.49 -10.76 17.41
CA LEU A 386 4.90 -10.28 18.65
C LEU A 386 3.75 -9.33 18.30
N PRO A 387 2.66 -9.29 19.10
CA PRO A 387 1.59 -8.31 18.93
C PRO A 387 2.11 -6.87 18.84
N SER A 388 3.23 -6.61 19.52
CA SER A 388 3.93 -5.35 19.49
C SER A 388 4.78 -5.12 18.25
N SER A 389 4.95 -6.03 17.28
CA SER A 389 5.79 -5.77 16.08
C SER A 389 4.99 -5.69 14.80
N ILE A 390 3.68 -5.83 14.92
CA ILE A 390 2.75 -5.95 13.82
C ILE A 390 2.78 -4.70 12.92
N PRO A 391 2.65 -3.44 13.40
CA PRO A 391 2.48 -2.25 12.53
C PRO A 391 3.65 -1.90 11.59
N MET A 392 4.73 -2.66 11.61
CA MET A 392 6.04 -2.23 11.09
C MET A 392 6.62 -3.19 10.04
N LEU A 393 5.92 -4.29 9.75
CA LEU A 393 6.28 -5.16 8.64
C LEU A 393 5.85 -4.49 7.33
N GLY A 394 6.76 -4.45 6.36
CA GLY A 394 6.39 -4.10 5.00
C GLY A 394 5.47 -5.15 4.38
N ASP A 395 5.15 -4.96 3.11
CA ASP A 395 4.28 -5.84 2.33
C ASP A 395 4.94 -7.18 1.94
N GLN A 396 6.23 -7.36 2.21
CA GLN A 396 7.03 -8.49 1.73
C GLN A 396 6.49 -9.88 2.14
N PRO A 397 6.12 -10.12 3.43
CA PRO A 397 5.60 -11.42 3.83
C PRO A 397 4.31 -11.79 3.08
N GLN A 398 3.40 -10.83 2.89
CA GLN A 398 2.16 -11.05 2.16
C GLN A 398 2.41 -11.34 0.68
N ASN A 399 3.29 -10.57 0.04
CA ASN A 399 3.64 -10.78 -1.36
C ASN A 399 4.28 -12.17 -1.56
N ALA A 400 5.13 -12.60 -0.63
CA ALA A 400 5.74 -13.92 -0.69
C ALA A 400 4.72 -15.05 -0.53
N GLN A 401 3.79 -14.95 0.43
CA GLN A 401 2.73 -15.95 0.59
C GLN A 401 1.83 -16.01 -0.64
N SER A 402 1.42 -14.86 -1.17
CA SER A 402 0.61 -14.80 -2.39
C SER A 402 1.35 -15.40 -3.58
N ALA A 403 2.64 -15.09 -3.76
CA ALA A 403 3.45 -15.65 -4.84
C ALA A 403 3.65 -17.18 -4.72
N LYS A 404 3.83 -17.67 -3.49
CA LYS A 404 3.93 -19.10 -3.18
C LYS A 404 2.63 -19.83 -3.49
N LYS A 405 1.48 -19.26 -3.12
CA LYS A 405 0.15 -19.83 -3.41
C LYS A 405 -0.14 -19.87 -4.91
N HIS A 406 0.18 -18.81 -5.63
CA HIS A 406 0.12 -18.79 -7.09
C HIS A 406 1.16 -19.72 -7.74
N GLY A 407 2.01 -20.36 -6.93
CA GLY A 407 2.89 -21.43 -7.35
C GLY A 407 4.04 -20.96 -8.22
N PHE A 408 4.54 -19.74 -8.02
CA PHE A 408 5.69 -19.20 -8.75
C PHE A 408 6.86 -18.74 -7.87
N LEU A 409 6.80 -19.03 -6.58
CA LEU A 409 7.85 -18.69 -5.61
C LEU A 409 8.23 -19.88 -4.73
N VAL A 410 9.54 -20.09 -4.54
CA VAL A 410 10.09 -20.86 -3.42
C VAL A 410 10.52 -19.89 -2.32
N GLU A 411 9.95 -20.04 -1.12
CA GLU A 411 10.21 -19.13 0.01
C GLU A 411 11.28 -19.69 0.93
N LEU A 412 12.26 -18.85 1.27
CA LEU A 412 13.32 -19.10 2.23
C LEU A 412 13.24 -18.10 3.39
N SER A 413 13.45 -18.60 4.60
CA SER A 413 13.59 -17.81 5.82
C SER A 413 15.03 -17.30 5.93
N TRP A 414 15.21 -16.02 6.23
CA TRP A 414 16.55 -15.44 6.46
C TRP A 414 17.31 -16.16 7.58
N ASN A 415 16.60 -16.52 8.66
CA ASN A 415 17.17 -17.19 9.82
C ASN A 415 17.71 -18.57 9.45
N ASP A 416 16.92 -19.33 8.68
CA ASP A 416 17.20 -20.73 8.33
C ASP A 416 17.95 -20.86 7.00
N LEU A 417 18.46 -19.74 6.47
CA LEU A 417 19.15 -19.70 5.19
C LEU A 417 20.54 -20.36 5.31
N THR A 418 20.70 -21.52 4.67
CA THR A 418 21.96 -22.26 4.51
C THR A 418 22.36 -22.40 3.02
N GLU A 419 23.57 -22.89 2.74
CA GLU A 419 24.00 -23.16 1.35
C GLU A 419 23.09 -24.18 0.68
N GLU A 420 22.72 -25.25 1.40
CA GLU A 420 21.89 -26.34 0.91
C GLU A 420 20.47 -25.86 0.61
N ALA A 421 19.89 -25.05 1.50
CA ALA A 421 18.57 -24.49 1.33
C ALA A 421 18.50 -23.55 0.12
N LEU A 422 19.48 -22.65 -0.03
CA LEU A 422 19.51 -21.71 -1.15
C LEU A 422 19.78 -22.42 -2.48
N LEU A 423 20.78 -23.32 -2.53
CA LEU A 423 21.08 -24.09 -3.73
C LEU A 423 19.89 -24.96 -4.13
N GLY A 424 19.26 -25.66 -3.17
CA GLY A 424 18.09 -26.48 -3.42
C GLY A 424 16.91 -25.68 -3.99
N ALA A 425 16.62 -24.49 -3.45
CA ALA A 425 15.57 -23.61 -3.97
C ALA A 425 15.85 -23.12 -5.40
N ILE A 426 17.10 -22.74 -5.68
CA ILE A 426 17.53 -22.33 -7.04
C ILE A 426 17.36 -23.50 -8.01
N GLU A 427 17.84 -24.68 -7.65
CA GLU A 427 17.72 -25.86 -8.51
C GLU A 427 16.26 -26.27 -8.76
N GLU A 428 15.41 -26.20 -7.74
CA GLU A 428 13.98 -26.47 -7.85
C GLU A 428 13.32 -25.53 -8.87
N VAL A 429 13.54 -24.22 -8.76
CA VAL A 429 12.97 -23.23 -9.69
C VAL A 429 13.53 -23.39 -11.12
N LEU A 430 14.81 -23.79 -11.27
CA LEU A 430 15.40 -24.04 -12.59
C LEU A 430 14.86 -25.29 -13.28
N LYS A 431 14.63 -26.36 -12.51
CA LYS A 431 14.29 -27.70 -13.04
C LYS A 431 12.78 -27.90 -13.17
N ASN A 432 11.99 -27.30 -12.28
CA ASN A 432 10.55 -27.49 -12.23
C ASN A 432 9.82 -26.39 -13.05
N PRO A 433 9.20 -26.73 -14.20
CA PRO A 433 8.56 -25.74 -15.06
C PRO A 433 7.32 -25.11 -14.44
N VAL A 434 6.72 -25.73 -13.41
CA VAL A 434 5.49 -25.26 -12.75
C VAL A 434 5.60 -23.81 -12.32
N TYR A 435 6.74 -23.38 -11.75
CA TYR A 435 6.93 -22.01 -11.31
C TYR A 435 6.84 -21.01 -12.46
N ARG A 436 7.51 -21.32 -13.57
CA ARG A 436 7.53 -20.46 -14.76
C ARG A 436 6.20 -20.46 -15.49
N ASP A 437 5.54 -21.60 -15.58
CA ASP A 437 4.24 -21.74 -16.24
C ASP A 437 3.14 -21.00 -15.46
N ASN A 438 3.18 -21.08 -14.14
CA ASN A 438 2.21 -20.40 -13.28
C ASN A 438 2.36 -18.88 -13.35
N VAL A 439 3.58 -18.33 -13.24
CA VAL A 439 3.76 -16.87 -13.37
C VAL A 439 3.42 -16.37 -14.77
N LYS A 440 3.66 -17.16 -15.83
CA LYS A 440 3.24 -16.79 -17.19
C LYS A 440 1.72 -16.76 -17.34
N LYS A 441 1.00 -17.72 -16.78
CA LYS A 441 -0.47 -17.69 -16.73
C LYS A 441 -0.96 -16.46 -15.97
N LEU A 442 -0.36 -16.16 -14.81
CA LEU A 442 -0.69 -14.98 -14.03
C LEU A 442 -0.32 -13.68 -14.76
N SER A 443 0.75 -13.65 -15.53
CA SER A 443 1.17 -12.51 -16.36
C SER A 443 0.11 -12.13 -17.37
N VAL A 444 -0.51 -13.12 -18.03
CA VAL A 444 -1.61 -12.89 -18.97
C VAL A 444 -2.79 -12.22 -18.24
N LEU A 445 -3.21 -12.77 -17.11
CA LEU A 445 -4.29 -12.20 -16.29
C LEU A 445 -3.96 -10.80 -15.76
N PHE A 446 -2.72 -10.58 -15.36
CA PHE A 446 -2.28 -9.30 -14.81
C PHE A 446 -2.29 -8.19 -15.86
N LYS A 447 -2.03 -8.51 -17.13
CA LYS A 447 -2.02 -7.54 -18.24
C LYS A 447 -3.37 -7.38 -18.92
N ASP A 448 -4.25 -8.38 -18.81
CA ASP A 448 -5.56 -8.36 -19.45
C ASP A 448 -6.52 -7.43 -18.70
N ARG A 449 -6.58 -6.18 -19.15
CA ARG A 449 -7.38 -5.11 -18.54
C ARG A 449 -8.00 -4.23 -19.62
N PRO A 450 -9.18 -3.62 -19.35
CA PRO A 450 -9.83 -2.72 -20.30
C PRO A 450 -9.02 -1.48 -20.68
N LYS A 451 -8.13 -1.02 -19.78
CA LYS A 451 -7.30 0.16 -19.97
C LYS A 451 -5.91 -0.07 -19.37
N ASP A 452 -4.90 0.48 -20.04
CA ASP A 452 -3.54 0.54 -19.51
C ASP A 452 -3.52 1.28 -18.15
N PRO A 453 -2.81 0.77 -17.13
CA PRO A 453 -2.80 1.36 -15.79
C PRO A 453 -2.28 2.81 -15.74
N LEU A 454 -1.30 3.17 -16.57
CA LEU A 454 -0.76 4.53 -16.62
C LEU A 454 -1.81 5.49 -17.19
N GLU A 455 -2.40 5.13 -18.33
CA GLU A 455 -3.46 5.90 -18.96
C GLU A 455 -4.72 6.02 -18.08
N LEU A 456 -5.02 4.99 -17.28
CA LEU A 456 -6.09 5.01 -16.30
C LEU A 456 -5.79 6.00 -15.16
N GLY A 457 -4.58 5.96 -14.60
CA GLY A 457 -4.14 6.89 -13.56
C GLY A 457 -4.18 8.34 -14.01
N VAL A 458 -3.64 8.63 -15.20
CA VAL A 458 -3.66 9.99 -15.79
C VAL A 458 -5.09 10.48 -15.94
N TYR A 459 -5.97 9.66 -16.51
CA TYR A 459 -7.38 10.03 -16.70
C TYR A 459 -8.05 10.42 -15.38
N TRP A 460 -7.83 9.67 -14.30
CA TRP A 460 -8.46 9.98 -13.01
C TRP A 460 -7.89 11.21 -12.33
N VAL A 461 -6.58 11.48 -12.47
CA VAL A 461 -5.99 12.75 -11.99
C VAL A 461 -6.57 13.93 -12.77
N GLU A 462 -6.63 13.85 -14.09
CA GLU A 462 -7.25 14.88 -14.94
C GLU A 462 -8.76 15.03 -14.66
N TYR A 463 -9.45 13.94 -14.33
CA TYR A 463 -10.85 13.95 -13.92
C TYR A 463 -11.06 14.74 -12.63
N VAL A 464 -10.20 14.52 -11.62
CA VAL A 464 -10.24 15.28 -10.36
C VAL A 464 -10.01 16.77 -10.60
N LEU A 465 -9.04 17.13 -11.44
CA LEU A 465 -8.80 18.52 -11.85
C LEU A 465 -10.03 19.12 -12.55
N LYS A 466 -10.56 18.43 -13.56
CA LYS A 466 -11.72 18.87 -14.35
C LYS A 466 -12.97 19.07 -13.50
N HIS A 467 -13.18 18.21 -12.50
CA HIS A 467 -14.37 18.21 -11.65
C HIS A 467 -14.11 18.79 -10.25
N LYS A 468 -13.06 19.61 -10.09
CA LYS A 468 -12.75 20.37 -8.87
C LYS A 468 -12.81 19.51 -7.59
N GLY A 469 -12.15 18.34 -7.62
CA GLY A 469 -12.11 17.41 -6.49
C GLY A 469 -13.09 16.23 -6.56
N ALA A 470 -13.95 16.17 -7.59
CA ALA A 470 -14.88 15.06 -7.87
C ALA A 470 -15.69 14.57 -6.64
N PRO A 471 -16.37 15.47 -5.89
CA PRO A 471 -17.05 15.11 -4.65
C PRO A 471 -18.17 14.08 -4.81
N HIS A 472 -18.75 13.95 -6.01
CA HIS A 472 -19.81 13.00 -6.33
C HIS A 472 -19.36 11.53 -6.34
N LEU A 473 -18.05 11.26 -6.34
CA LEU A 473 -17.52 9.89 -6.22
C LEU A 473 -17.48 9.40 -4.76
N ARG A 474 -17.55 10.33 -3.79
CA ARG A 474 -17.27 10.07 -2.38
C ARG A 474 -18.45 9.38 -1.71
N SER A 475 -18.17 8.27 -1.04
CA SER A 475 -19.16 7.55 -0.24
C SER A 475 -19.63 8.37 0.97
N ALA A 476 -20.93 8.33 1.28
CA ALA A 476 -21.48 8.89 2.52
C ALA A 476 -20.94 8.18 3.77
N GLY A 477 -20.38 6.97 3.61
CA GLY A 477 -19.74 6.20 4.70
C GLY A 477 -18.60 6.96 5.38
N ARG A 478 -17.95 7.90 4.69
CA ARG A 478 -16.92 8.79 5.25
C ARG A 478 -17.38 9.65 6.43
N LYS A 479 -18.70 9.82 6.60
CA LYS A 479 -19.31 10.63 7.67
C LYS A 479 -19.81 9.81 8.85
N LEU A 480 -19.73 8.47 8.76
CA LEU A 480 -20.26 7.56 9.77
C LEU A 480 -19.12 7.08 10.67
N ASN A 481 -19.42 6.95 11.97
CA ASN A 481 -18.52 6.20 12.85
C ASN A 481 -18.69 4.68 12.64
N VAL A 482 -17.80 3.89 13.24
CA VAL A 482 -17.78 2.42 13.08
C VAL A 482 -19.11 1.76 13.47
N LEU A 483 -19.78 2.25 14.53
CA LEU A 483 -21.06 1.68 14.97
C LEU A 483 -22.17 1.93 13.95
N GLN A 484 -22.25 3.17 13.44
CA GLN A 484 -23.23 3.57 12.43
C GLN A 484 -22.99 2.85 11.09
N TYR A 485 -21.73 2.76 10.67
CA TYR A 485 -21.36 2.09 9.42
C TYR A 485 -21.81 0.62 9.41
N HIS A 486 -21.66 -0.08 10.54
CA HIS A 486 -22.11 -1.47 10.70
C HIS A 486 -23.56 -1.61 11.19
N SER A 487 -24.32 -0.51 11.23
CA SER A 487 -25.72 -0.49 11.69
C SER A 487 -25.92 -1.06 13.10
N ALA A 488 -24.90 -1.00 13.95
CA ALA A 488 -24.95 -1.55 15.31
C ALA A 488 -25.97 -0.79 16.18
N ASP A 489 -26.09 0.52 15.97
CA ASP A 489 -27.09 1.40 16.57
C ASP A 489 -28.53 1.01 16.15
N VAL A 490 -28.74 0.74 14.86
CA VAL A 490 -30.04 0.29 14.32
C VAL A 490 -30.40 -1.11 14.84
N ILE A 491 -29.45 -2.04 14.85
CA ILE A 491 -29.65 -3.40 15.39
C ILE A 491 -29.99 -3.33 16.88
N ALA A 492 -29.29 -2.50 17.66
CA ALA A 492 -29.59 -2.29 19.07
C ALA A 492 -31.01 -1.76 19.28
N ALA A 493 -31.49 -0.85 18.42
CA ALA A 493 -32.86 -0.35 18.46
C ALA A 493 -33.89 -1.47 18.18
N TYR A 494 -33.67 -2.33 17.18
CA TYR A 494 -34.54 -3.48 16.90
C TYR A 494 -34.58 -4.49 18.06
N VAL A 495 -33.43 -4.79 18.65
CA VAL A 495 -33.34 -5.68 19.82
C VAL A 495 -34.11 -5.07 21.01
N ALA A 496 -33.97 -3.78 21.26
CA ALA A 496 -34.72 -3.09 22.30
C ALA A 496 -36.24 -3.19 22.06
N ILE A 497 -36.72 -2.92 20.84
CA ILE A 497 -38.14 -3.05 20.46
C ILE A 497 -38.65 -4.47 20.71
N LEU A 498 -37.89 -5.49 20.29
CA LEU A 498 -38.26 -6.90 20.48
C LEU A 498 -38.36 -7.26 21.96
N VAL A 499 -37.35 -6.90 22.76
CA VAL A 499 -37.31 -7.17 24.20
C VAL A 499 -38.45 -6.47 24.93
N THR A 500 -38.71 -5.19 24.62
CA THR A 500 -39.84 -4.44 25.20
C THR A 500 -41.18 -5.09 24.83
N THR A 501 -41.35 -5.53 23.58
CA THR A 501 -42.58 -6.20 23.13
C THR A 501 -42.80 -7.54 23.84
N LEU A 502 -41.75 -8.36 23.96
CA LEU A 502 -41.80 -9.63 24.70
C LEU A 502 -42.09 -9.41 26.19
N TYR A 503 -41.49 -8.39 26.80
CA TYR A 503 -41.76 -8.03 28.19
C TYR A 503 -43.22 -7.58 28.40
N LEU A 504 -43.73 -6.69 27.54
CA LEU A 504 -45.10 -6.18 27.63
C LEU A 504 -46.13 -7.30 27.40
N THR A 505 -45.90 -8.19 26.43
CA THR A 505 -46.78 -9.36 26.21
C THR A 505 -46.74 -10.31 27.40
N PHE A 506 -45.57 -10.61 27.96
CA PHE A 506 -45.45 -11.41 29.18
C PHE A 506 -46.16 -10.75 30.38
N ALA A 507 -45.99 -9.45 30.58
CA ALA A 507 -46.65 -8.70 31.65
C ALA A 507 -48.17 -8.72 31.48
N LEU A 508 -48.67 -8.52 30.26
CA LEU A 508 -50.09 -8.60 29.93
C LEU A 508 -50.66 -10.00 30.19
N LEU A 509 -49.99 -11.06 29.69
CA LEU A 509 -50.39 -12.44 29.95
C LEU A 509 -50.40 -12.75 31.44
N ARG A 510 -49.42 -12.27 32.21
CA ARG A 510 -49.39 -12.42 33.66
C ARG A 510 -50.55 -11.68 34.34
N LEU A 511 -50.91 -10.50 33.87
CA LEU A 511 -52.08 -9.75 34.35
C LEU A 511 -53.39 -10.48 34.03
N ILE A 512 -53.54 -11.00 32.81
CA ILE A 512 -54.70 -11.79 32.39
C ILE A 512 -54.80 -13.07 33.23
N CYS A 513 -53.73 -13.84 33.35
CA CYS A 513 -53.67 -15.03 34.20
C CYS A 513 -54.00 -14.69 35.66
N ARG A 514 -53.42 -13.63 36.25
CA ARG A 514 -53.78 -13.18 37.60
C ARG A 514 -55.28 -12.89 37.72
N LYS A 515 -55.89 -12.17 36.77
CA LYS A 515 -57.33 -11.88 36.80
C LYS A 515 -58.20 -13.13 36.65
N LEU A 516 -57.83 -14.07 35.77
CA LEU A 516 -58.58 -15.32 35.54
C LEU A 516 -58.44 -16.29 36.73
N PHE A 517 -57.24 -16.49 37.26
CA PHE A 517 -56.98 -17.44 38.36
C PHE A 517 -57.30 -16.88 39.75
N CYS A 518 -57.23 -15.57 40.00
CA CYS A 518 -57.72 -14.98 41.26
C CYS A 518 -59.26 -14.94 41.35
N ARG A 519 -59.99 -14.85 40.21
CA ARG A 519 -61.46 -15.00 40.20
C ARG A 519 -61.91 -16.39 40.62
N SER A 520 -61.18 -17.45 40.23
CA SER A 520 -61.46 -18.83 40.63
C SER A 520 -61.32 -19.06 42.16
N LYS A 521 -60.33 -18.44 42.81
CA LYS A 521 -60.18 -18.51 44.29
C LYS A 521 -61.30 -17.80 45.06
N ASN A 522 -61.85 -16.71 44.54
CA ASN A 522 -62.97 -16.01 45.19
C ASN A 522 -64.33 -16.72 44.96
N ALA A 523 -64.52 -17.37 43.80
CA ALA A 523 -65.71 -18.21 43.55
C ALA A 523 -65.76 -19.46 44.45
N ASN A 524 -64.60 -20.10 44.72
CA ASN A 524 -64.55 -21.24 45.65
C ASN A 524 -64.72 -20.84 47.13
N LYS A 525 -64.36 -19.61 47.52
CA LYS A 525 -64.64 -19.08 48.88
C LYS A 525 -66.11 -18.76 49.10
N SER A 526 -66.85 -18.28 48.10
CA SER A 526 -68.30 -18.04 48.23
C SER A 526 -69.09 -19.35 48.34
N VAL A 527 -68.68 -20.42 47.67
CA VAL A 527 -69.30 -21.75 47.80
C VAL A 527 -69.01 -22.38 49.18
N ALA A 528 -67.82 -22.18 49.74
CA ALA A 528 -67.47 -22.68 51.08
C ALA A 528 -68.20 -21.95 52.22
N ASN A 529 -68.46 -20.63 52.09
CA ASN A 529 -69.24 -19.87 53.08
C ASN A 529 -70.76 -20.06 52.94
N GLY A 530 -71.27 -20.45 51.77
CA GLY A 530 -72.68 -20.80 51.58
C GLY A 530 -73.12 -22.08 52.30
N LYS A 531 -72.19 -23.03 52.54
CA LYS A 531 -72.48 -24.30 53.23
C LYS A 531 -72.46 -24.23 54.77
N LYS A 532 -72.03 -23.11 55.37
CA LYS A 532 -72.00 -22.94 56.84
C LYS A 532 -73.25 -22.29 57.45
N LYS A 533 -74.31 -22.04 56.67
CA LYS A 533 -75.55 -21.37 57.11
C LYS A 533 -76.79 -22.26 57.17
N THR A 534 -76.62 -23.58 57.10
CA THR A 534 -77.70 -24.55 57.32
C THR A 534 -77.17 -25.62 58.26
N ILE A 535 -77.44 -25.45 59.55
CA ILE A 535 -77.80 -26.43 60.59
C ILE A 535 -78.30 -25.60 61.77
#